data_AF-A0A1Q2L2B6-F1
#
_entry.id   AF-A0A1Q2L2B6-F1
#
_cell.length_a   1.000
_cell.length_b   1.000
_cell.length_c   1.000
_cell.angle_alpha   90.00
_cell.angle_beta   90.00
_cell.angle_gamma   90.00
#
_symmetry.space_group_name_H-M   'P 1'
#
loop_
_entity.id
_entity.type
_entity.pdbx_description
1 polymer ?
#
loop_
_entity_poly.entity_id
_entity_poly.type
_entity_poly.pdbx_seq_one_letter_code
_entity_poly.pdbx_strand_id
1 'polypeptide(L)'
;MIAILNSFFANITLIISFVFVFLKTKEYLVGKEKMISRQIWIVPLVLSLLSVAVMFHPLEHNGILFDLRGIPLFLISYMFGWRLGLIAIIIPSVLRFYFGGPTVEEGIMLGILMPYIVGALFHRKAFYTPPFTIIRFRHMLMAFAVNEVLRVSLMVLGTAAEVRILAALVVFELAGIVCIALMMNESSQKMLTVKKLERLSRMDSKTNLYNLAYFEQKVKNLASHNESYVIAMFDIDYFKQFNDTHGHPAGDAVLQTISRILSENMRKEDVYARYGGEEFILCFSDVESLEMAAVIAERLREQVEAQVFDGERTQPDGRLTISIGLSGVINGKTLDEAIEEADQALYRAKHAGRNQVAV
;
A
#
# COMPACT_ATOMS: atom_id res chain seq x y z
N MET A 1 -30.30 6.93 34.21
CA MET A 1 -28.83 6.73 34.11
C MET A 1 -28.48 5.38 33.47
N ILE A 2 -28.95 4.25 34.00
CA ILE A 2 -28.68 2.91 33.42
C ILE A 2 -29.20 2.77 31.98
N ALA A 3 -30.43 3.20 31.69
CA ALA A 3 -30.99 3.16 30.33
C ALA A 3 -30.18 4.00 29.32
N ILE A 4 -29.72 5.19 29.75
CA ILE A 4 -28.87 6.09 28.94
C ILE A 4 -27.56 5.40 28.58
N LEU A 5 -26.89 4.81 29.58
CA LEU A 5 -25.65 4.07 29.39
C LEU A 5 -25.86 2.90 28.42
N ASN A 6 -26.92 2.10 28.62
CA ASN A 6 -27.20 0.94 27.79
C ASN A 6 -27.40 1.31 26.31
N SER A 7 -28.18 2.36 26.01
CA SER A 7 -28.39 2.82 24.63
C SER A 7 -27.08 3.29 23.99
N PHE A 8 -26.29 4.10 24.71
CA PHE A 8 -25.01 4.58 24.16
C PHE A 8 -23.97 3.48 23.97
N PHE A 9 -23.88 2.52 24.89
CA PHE A 9 -23.03 1.34 24.71
C PHE A 9 -23.49 0.53 23.50
N ALA A 10 -24.79 0.30 23.31
CA ALA A 10 -25.30 -0.39 22.13
C ALA A 10 -24.91 0.32 20.82
N ASN A 11 -25.02 1.65 20.78
CA ASN A 11 -24.60 2.45 19.61
C ASN A 11 -23.09 2.30 19.35
N ILE A 12 -22.24 2.47 20.38
CA ILE A 12 -20.79 2.36 20.23
C ILE A 12 -20.39 0.95 19.82
N THR A 13 -20.96 -0.09 20.43
CA THR A 13 -20.67 -1.49 20.09
C THR A 13 -21.04 -1.78 18.64
N LEU A 14 -22.18 -1.26 18.16
CA LEU A 14 -22.60 -1.42 16.77
C LEU A 14 -21.62 -0.74 15.81
N ILE A 15 -21.22 0.50 16.12
CA ILE A 15 -20.25 1.26 15.34
C ILE A 15 -18.88 0.55 15.30
N ILE A 16 -18.35 0.16 16.45
CA ILE A 16 -17.06 -0.53 16.54
C ILE A 16 -17.10 -1.86 15.79
N SER A 17 -18.14 -2.67 15.99
CA SER A 17 -18.27 -3.98 15.33
C SER A 17 -18.32 -3.84 13.82
N PHE A 18 -19.10 -2.87 13.32
CA PHE A 18 -19.24 -2.64 11.90
C PHE A 18 -17.95 -2.10 11.27
N VAL A 19 -17.29 -1.14 11.92
CA VAL A 19 -15.99 -0.60 11.49
C VAL A 19 -14.93 -1.71 11.52
N PHE A 20 -14.92 -2.57 12.54
CA PHE A 20 -14.01 -3.71 12.61
C PHE A 20 -14.18 -4.66 11.43
N VAL A 21 -15.43 -5.08 11.14
CA VAL A 21 -15.73 -5.93 9.99
C VAL A 21 -15.29 -5.26 8.69
N PHE A 22 -15.64 -3.99 8.49
CA PHE A 22 -15.22 -3.22 7.31
C PHE A 22 -13.69 -3.20 7.14
N LEU A 23 -12.94 -2.92 8.22
CA LEU A 23 -11.48 -2.91 8.18
C LEU A 23 -10.90 -4.29 7.85
N LYS A 24 -11.46 -5.38 8.41
CA LYS A 24 -11.01 -6.75 8.12
C LYS A 24 -11.32 -7.17 6.69
N THR A 25 -12.50 -6.84 6.18
CA THR A 25 -12.85 -7.08 4.77
C THR A 25 -11.92 -6.30 3.85
N LYS A 26 -11.61 -5.04 4.17
CA LYS A 26 -10.65 -4.22 3.42
C LYS A 26 -9.25 -4.82 3.44
N GLU A 27 -8.73 -5.25 4.60
CA GLU A 27 -7.43 -5.91 4.72
C GLU A 27 -7.36 -7.15 3.81
N TYR A 28 -8.39 -8.00 3.84
CA TYR A 28 -8.49 -9.20 3.01
C TYR A 28 -8.50 -8.88 1.50
N LEU A 29 -9.27 -7.87 1.09
CA LEU A 29 -9.40 -7.50 -0.32
C LEU A 29 -8.15 -6.80 -0.87
N VAL A 30 -7.50 -5.96 -0.08
CA VAL A 30 -6.26 -5.27 -0.49
C VAL A 30 -5.10 -6.26 -0.64
N GLY A 31 -5.07 -7.32 0.16
CA GLY A 31 -4.07 -8.39 0.04
C GLY A 31 -4.06 -9.11 -1.31
N LYS A 32 -5.11 -8.96 -2.15
CA LYS A 32 -5.18 -9.57 -3.49
C LYS A 32 -4.72 -8.66 -4.64
N GLU A 33 -4.04 -7.54 -4.34
CA GLU A 33 -3.37 -6.56 -5.22
C GLU A 33 -4.17 -5.91 -6.38
N LYS A 34 -5.28 -6.47 -6.85
CA LYS A 34 -5.92 -6.09 -8.13
C LYS A 34 -7.10 -5.11 -8.06
N MET A 35 -7.49 -4.53 -6.92
CA MET A 35 -8.79 -3.82 -6.87
C MET A 35 -8.89 -2.56 -5.98
N ILE A 36 -7.82 -1.79 -5.85
CA ILE A 36 -7.77 -0.64 -4.93
C ILE A 36 -8.61 0.56 -5.39
N SER A 37 -8.66 0.90 -6.69
CA SER A 37 -9.32 2.13 -7.15
C SER A 37 -10.85 2.04 -7.22
N ARG A 38 -11.40 0.84 -7.49
CA ARG A 38 -12.87 0.65 -7.61
C ARG A 38 -13.59 0.53 -6.26
N GLN A 39 -12.91 0.14 -5.19
CA GLN A 39 -13.53 -0.11 -3.88
C GLN A 39 -13.85 1.15 -3.07
N ILE A 40 -13.28 2.31 -3.41
CA ILE A 40 -13.56 3.58 -2.71
C ILE A 40 -15.05 3.94 -2.76
N TRP A 41 -15.76 3.55 -3.82
CA TRP A 41 -17.18 3.80 -4.00
C TRP A 41 -18.10 2.94 -3.13
N ILE A 42 -17.59 1.84 -2.56
CA ILE A 42 -18.35 1.00 -1.61
C ILE A 42 -18.40 1.64 -0.22
N VAL A 43 -17.39 2.45 0.13
CA VAL A 43 -17.25 3.06 1.46
C VAL A 43 -18.46 3.94 1.84
N PRO A 44 -18.98 4.83 0.97
CA PRO A 44 -20.20 5.60 1.26
C PRO A 44 -21.41 4.73 1.57
N LEU A 45 -21.62 3.66 0.80
CA LEU A 45 -22.75 2.77 1.02
C LEU A 45 -22.66 2.10 2.39
N VAL A 46 -21.47 1.59 2.72
CA VAL A 46 -21.20 0.90 3.99
C VAL A 46 -21.40 1.85 5.19
N LEU A 47 -20.83 3.06 5.16
CA LEU A 47 -20.96 4.04 6.25
C LEU A 47 -22.37 4.66 6.32
N SER A 48 -23.07 4.78 5.19
CA SER A 48 -24.47 5.15 5.15
C SER A 48 -25.33 4.09 5.85
N LEU A 49 -25.13 2.81 5.54
CA LEU A 49 -25.84 1.70 6.20
C LEU A 49 -25.55 1.63 7.69
N LEU A 50 -24.29 1.88 8.10
CA LEU A 50 -23.95 2.00 9.52
C LEU A 50 -24.72 3.14 10.18
N SER A 51 -24.72 4.32 9.56
CA SER A 51 -25.45 5.48 10.07
C SER A 51 -26.92 5.11 10.30
N VAL A 52 -27.56 4.48 9.31
CA VAL A 52 -28.94 3.99 9.40
C VAL A 52 -29.12 2.97 10.52
N ALA A 53 -28.25 1.97 10.64
CA ALA A 53 -28.34 0.96 11.69
C ALA A 53 -28.29 1.59 13.09
N VAL A 54 -27.45 2.61 13.28
CA VAL A 54 -27.37 3.39 14.52
C VAL A 54 -28.67 4.16 14.79
N MET A 55 -29.35 4.68 13.76
CA MET A 55 -30.66 5.35 13.90
C MET A 55 -31.77 4.45 14.42
N PHE A 56 -31.69 3.14 14.19
CA PHE A 56 -32.68 2.16 14.67
C PHE A 56 -32.49 1.78 16.14
N HIS A 57 -31.42 2.25 16.78
CA HIS A 57 -31.16 2.04 18.20
C HIS A 57 -31.02 3.37 18.96
N PRO A 58 -32.03 4.27 18.92
CA PRO A 58 -31.92 5.56 19.59
C PRO A 58 -32.03 5.42 21.11
N LEU A 59 -31.46 6.40 21.81
CA LEU A 59 -31.83 6.75 23.16
C LEU A 59 -33.06 7.66 23.11
N GLU A 60 -34.18 7.20 23.66
CA GLU A 60 -35.36 8.04 23.87
C GLU A 60 -35.27 8.75 25.22
N HIS A 61 -35.42 10.06 25.22
CA HIS A 61 -35.49 10.88 26.42
C HIS A 61 -36.43 12.06 26.22
N ASN A 62 -37.47 12.18 27.06
CA ASN A 62 -38.50 13.22 26.99
C ASN A 62 -39.13 13.37 25.58
N GLY A 63 -39.36 12.24 24.89
CA GLY A 63 -39.93 12.23 23.53
C GLY A 63 -38.96 12.67 22.42
N ILE A 64 -37.68 12.91 22.73
CA ILE A 64 -36.62 13.19 21.76
C ILE A 64 -35.74 11.94 21.61
N LEU A 65 -35.41 11.61 20.37
CA LEU A 65 -34.53 10.49 20.02
C LEU A 65 -33.11 10.98 19.75
N PHE A 66 -32.14 10.43 20.47
CA PHE A 66 -30.71 10.71 20.32
C PHE A 66 -29.97 9.46 19.87
N ASP A 67 -28.97 9.59 19.01
CA ASP A 67 -28.14 8.47 18.58
C ASP A 67 -26.75 8.97 18.12
N LEU A 68 -25.85 8.05 17.79
CA LEU A 68 -24.47 8.36 17.41
C LEU A 68 -24.24 8.40 15.89
N ARG A 69 -25.26 8.62 15.06
CA ARG A 69 -25.13 8.60 13.58
C ARG A 69 -24.17 9.67 13.06
N GLY A 70 -23.95 10.74 13.82
CA GLY A 70 -23.05 11.83 13.44
C GLY A 70 -21.60 11.35 13.25
N ILE A 71 -21.16 10.33 13.99
CA ILE A 71 -19.79 9.79 13.95
C ILE A 71 -19.42 9.25 12.56
N PRO A 72 -20.13 8.24 11.99
CA PRO A 72 -19.80 7.72 10.66
C PRO A 72 -19.91 8.78 9.55
N LEU A 73 -20.86 9.73 9.66
CA LEU A 73 -21.06 10.81 8.67
C LEU A 73 -19.97 11.90 8.71
N PHE A 74 -19.51 12.24 9.91
CA PHE A 74 -18.35 13.11 10.10
C PHE A 74 -17.09 12.43 9.54
N LEU A 75 -16.85 11.17 9.90
CA LEU A 75 -15.65 10.46 9.50
C LEU A 75 -15.55 10.28 7.98
N ILE A 76 -16.63 9.94 7.29
CA ILE A 76 -16.58 9.77 5.84
C ILE A 76 -16.18 11.06 5.13
N SER A 77 -16.78 12.18 5.51
CA SER A 77 -16.52 13.47 4.87
C SER A 77 -15.14 14.02 5.24
N TYR A 78 -14.71 13.83 6.50
CA TYR A 78 -13.36 14.16 6.97
C TYR A 78 -12.27 13.36 6.25
N MET A 79 -12.48 12.06 6.06
CA MET A 79 -11.45 11.17 5.50
C MET A 79 -11.44 11.17 3.98
N PHE A 80 -12.61 11.14 3.34
CA PHE A 80 -12.75 10.93 1.90
C PHE A 80 -13.21 12.18 1.14
N GLY A 81 -13.47 13.26 1.86
CA GLY A 81 -13.87 14.55 1.29
C GLY A 81 -15.36 14.65 0.98
N TRP A 82 -15.75 15.85 0.53
CA TRP A 82 -17.14 16.25 0.39
C TRP A 82 -17.94 15.41 -0.62
N ARG A 83 -17.31 14.87 -1.67
CA ARG A 83 -18.02 14.09 -2.72
C ARG A 83 -18.57 12.78 -2.17
N LEU A 84 -17.73 12.01 -1.48
CA LEU A 84 -18.15 10.74 -0.89
C LEU A 84 -19.05 10.97 0.32
N GLY A 85 -18.79 12.03 1.11
CA GLY A 85 -19.68 12.43 2.19
C GLY A 85 -21.10 12.77 1.69
N LEU A 86 -21.21 13.47 0.56
CA LEU A 86 -22.51 13.83 -0.03
C LEU A 86 -23.33 12.61 -0.41
N ILE A 87 -22.69 11.56 -0.95
CA ILE A 87 -23.37 10.30 -1.27
C ILE A 87 -23.84 9.60 0.02
N ALA A 88 -23.02 9.61 1.07
CA ALA A 88 -23.29 8.90 2.31
C ALA A 88 -24.44 9.47 3.14
N ILE A 89 -24.76 10.76 2.98
CA ILE A 89 -25.85 11.40 3.73
C ILE A 89 -27.23 11.21 3.10
N ILE A 90 -27.32 10.73 1.85
CA ILE A 90 -28.61 10.65 1.13
C ILE A 90 -29.58 9.70 1.85
N ILE A 91 -29.19 8.44 2.06
CA ILE A 91 -30.07 7.43 2.67
C ILE A 91 -30.45 7.81 4.11
N PRO A 92 -29.50 8.22 5.00
CA PRO A 92 -29.85 8.65 6.35
C PRO A 92 -30.79 9.85 6.38
N SER A 93 -30.66 10.80 5.44
CA SER A 93 -31.54 11.98 5.36
C SER A 93 -32.96 11.58 4.98
N VAL A 94 -33.12 10.74 3.95
CA VAL A 94 -34.43 10.25 3.50
C VAL A 94 -35.11 9.45 4.62
N LEU A 95 -34.38 8.56 5.30
CA LEU A 95 -34.94 7.79 6.39
C LEU A 95 -35.26 8.65 7.62
N ARG A 96 -34.45 9.66 7.94
CA ARG A 96 -34.74 10.58 9.05
C ARG A 96 -36.00 11.39 8.78
N PHE A 97 -36.20 11.82 7.54
CA PHE A 97 -37.43 12.50 7.11
C PHE A 97 -38.65 11.58 7.26
N TYR A 98 -38.54 10.32 6.81
CA TYR A 98 -39.61 9.33 6.92
C TYR A 98 -40.01 9.00 8.37
N PHE A 99 -39.05 8.93 9.30
CA PHE A 99 -39.36 8.71 10.73
C PHE A 99 -40.22 9.81 11.36
N GLY A 100 -40.27 11.01 10.78
CA GLY A 100 -41.10 12.08 11.30
C GLY A 100 -40.71 12.53 12.72
N GLY A 101 -41.64 13.22 13.37
CA GLY A 101 -41.47 13.76 14.72
C GLY A 101 -41.24 15.29 14.74
N PRO A 102 -41.28 15.89 15.94
CA PRO A 102 -41.21 17.35 16.10
C PRO A 102 -39.83 17.95 15.77
N THR A 103 -38.77 17.13 15.73
CA THR A 103 -37.38 17.58 15.52
C THR A 103 -36.75 16.99 14.26
N VAL A 104 -37.55 16.79 13.19
CA VAL A 104 -37.07 16.21 11.93
C VAL A 104 -36.05 17.13 11.27
N GLU A 105 -36.37 18.42 11.18
CA GLU A 105 -35.52 19.40 10.52
C GLU A 105 -34.18 19.55 11.24
N GLU A 106 -34.20 19.67 12.57
CA GLU A 106 -33.00 19.71 13.41
C GLU A 106 -32.22 18.39 13.31
N GLY A 107 -32.91 17.25 13.26
CA GLY A 107 -32.27 15.94 13.11
C GLY A 107 -31.50 15.79 11.79
N ILE A 108 -32.02 16.35 10.69
CA ILE A 108 -31.34 16.36 9.38
C ILE A 108 -30.22 17.41 9.38
N MET A 109 -30.52 18.65 9.79
CA MET A 109 -29.56 19.75 9.76
C MET A 109 -28.38 19.51 10.70
N LEU A 110 -28.65 19.19 11.97
CA LEU A 110 -27.66 19.10 13.03
C LEU A 110 -27.07 17.68 13.15
N GLY A 111 -27.89 16.64 12.92
CA GLY A 111 -27.47 15.25 13.07
C GLY A 111 -26.82 14.64 11.82
N ILE A 112 -27.03 15.22 10.63
CA ILE A 112 -26.56 14.66 9.35
C ILE A 112 -25.75 15.68 8.55
N LEU A 113 -26.32 16.84 8.22
CA LEU A 113 -25.67 17.83 7.36
C LEU A 113 -24.48 18.51 8.04
N MET A 114 -24.61 18.89 9.31
CA MET A 114 -23.55 19.53 10.07
C MET A 114 -22.27 18.67 10.20
N PRO A 115 -22.32 17.42 10.69
CA PRO A 115 -21.13 16.56 10.74
C PRO A 115 -20.51 16.33 9.36
N TYR A 116 -21.34 16.21 8.32
CA TYR A 116 -20.87 16.14 6.93
C TYR A 116 -20.12 17.40 6.50
N ILE A 117 -20.69 18.59 6.72
CA ILE A 117 -20.10 19.87 6.28
C ILE A 117 -18.79 20.10 7.03
N VAL A 118 -18.78 19.96 8.35
CA VAL A 118 -17.58 20.19 9.16
C VAL A 118 -16.49 19.19 8.80
N GLY A 119 -16.82 17.90 8.68
CA GLY A 119 -15.87 16.89 8.23
C GLY A 119 -15.29 17.25 6.85
N ALA A 120 -16.14 17.58 5.88
CA ALA A 120 -15.72 17.99 4.54
C ALA A 120 -14.81 19.22 4.52
N LEU A 121 -15.08 20.24 5.34
CA LEU A 121 -14.26 21.45 5.45
C LEU A 121 -12.86 21.16 6.02
N PHE A 122 -12.75 20.20 6.94
CA PHE A 122 -11.48 19.82 7.56
C PHE A 122 -10.72 18.73 6.80
N HIS A 123 -11.30 18.18 5.72
CA HIS A 123 -10.66 17.18 4.87
C HIS A 123 -9.36 17.72 4.25
N ARG A 124 -8.28 16.95 4.38
CA ARG A 124 -7.01 17.23 3.69
C ARG A 124 -6.54 16.01 2.91
N LYS A 125 -6.49 16.15 1.57
CA LYS A 125 -6.02 15.10 0.65
C LYS A 125 -4.64 14.56 1.02
N ALA A 126 -3.73 15.40 1.53
CA ALA A 126 -2.38 14.99 1.94
C ALA A 126 -2.36 13.92 3.04
N PHE A 127 -3.45 13.73 3.78
CA PHE A 127 -3.55 12.73 4.85
C PHE A 127 -4.25 11.44 4.39
N TYR A 128 -4.61 11.37 3.10
CA TYR A 128 -5.33 10.27 2.50
C TYR A 128 -4.67 9.79 1.20
N THR A 129 -4.09 8.59 1.25
CA THR A 129 -3.49 7.90 0.09
C THR A 129 -4.04 6.48 0.03
N PRO A 130 -5.20 6.24 -0.62
CA PRO A 130 -5.82 4.93 -0.63
C PRO A 130 -4.83 3.86 -1.10
N PRO A 131 -4.80 2.67 -0.46
CA PRO A 131 -5.75 2.19 0.54
C PRO A 131 -5.43 2.64 1.98
N PHE A 132 -4.41 3.47 2.21
CA PHE A 132 -3.96 3.87 3.55
C PHE A 132 -4.54 5.22 3.96
N THR A 133 -4.91 5.36 5.23
CA THR A 133 -5.34 6.66 5.75
C THR A 133 -4.80 6.82 7.15
N ILE A 134 -3.96 7.84 7.34
CA ILE A 134 -3.43 8.18 8.65
C ILE A 134 -4.22 9.38 9.17
N ILE A 135 -5.00 9.14 10.22
CA ILE A 135 -5.79 10.15 10.91
C ILE A 135 -4.87 10.88 11.89
N ARG A 136 -4.61 12.16 11.63
CA ARG A 136 -3.92 13.04 12.58
C ARG A 136 -4.86 13.43 13.71
N PHE A 137 -4.70 12.80 14.88
CA PHE A 137 -5.55 13.00 16.06
C PHE A 137 -5.83 14.46 16.39
N ARG A 138 -4.79 15.30 16.47
CA ARG A 138 -4.97 16.72 16.82
C ARG A 138 -5.89 17.47 15.84
N HIS A 139 -5.75 17.22 14.54
CA HIS A 139 -6.55 17.86 13.50
C HIS A 139 -7.98 17.34 13.49
N MET A 140 -8.15 16.02 13.66
CA MET A 140 -9.47 15.39 13.77
C MET A 140 -10.23 15.87 15.01
N LEU A 141 -9.57 15.92 16.18
CA LEU A 141 -10.18 16.36 17.43
C LEU A 141 -10.59 17.83 17.38
N MET A 142 -9.80 18.68 16.71
CA MET A 142 -10.18 20.08 16.47
C MET A 142 -11.43 20.18 15.58
N ALA A 143 -11.47 19.43 14.48
CA ALA A 143 -12.64 19.39 13.59
C ALA A 143 -13.89 18.86 14.31
N PHE A 144 -13.73 17.80 15.10
CA PHE A 144 -14.79 17.22 15.92
C PHE A 144 -15.28 18.21 16.98
N ALA A 145 -14.38 18.89 17.70
CA ALA A 145 -14.75 19.90 18.68
C ALA A 145 -15.55 21.05 18.06
N VAL A 146 -15.17 21.53 16.86
CA VAL A 146 -15.92 22.54 16.11
C VAL A 146 -17.33 22.03 15.77
N ASN A 147 -17.45 20.78 15.30
CA ASN A 147 -18.75 20.16 15.04
C ASN A 147 -19.62 20.12 16.30
N GLU A 148 -19.07 19.62 17.41
CA GLU A 148 -19.81 19.42 18.65
C GLU A 148 -20.25 20.73 19.29
N VAL A 149 -19.37 21.73 19.34
CA VAL A 149 -19.70 23.06 19.88
C VAL A 149 -20.84 23.69 19.08
N LEU A 150 -20.77 23.66 17.75
CA LEU A 150 -21.81 24.22 16.90
C LEU A 150 -23.14 23.47 17.06
N ARG A 151 -23.09 22.13 17.00
CA ARG A 151 -24.27 21.27 17.08
C ARG A 151 -24.99 21.40 18.42
N VAL A 152 -24.26 21.30 19.53
CA VAL A 152 -24.83 21.41 20.88
C VAL A 152 -25.42 22.80 21.11
N SER A 153 -24.72 23.86 20.69
CA SER A 153 -25.23 25.24 20.85
C SER A 153 -26.57 25.43 20.13
N LEU A 154 -26.69 24.93 18.90
CA LEU A 154 -27.93 25.03 18.14
C LEU A 154 -29.03 24.12 18.68
N MET A 155 -28.68 22.93 19.20
CA MET A 155 -29.67 22.05 19.85
C MET A 155 -30.25 22.69 21.12
N VAL A 156 -29.44 23.35 21.94
CA VAL A 156 -29.90 24.05 23.15
C VAL A 156 -30.85 25.21 22.82
N LEU A 157 -30.60 25.91 21.71
CA LEU A 157 -31.41 27.05 21.28
C LEU A 157 -32.67 26.64 20.52
N GLY A 158 -32.64 25.52 19.79
CA GLY A 158 -33.70 25.11 18.87
C GLY A 158 -34.57 23.94 19.33
N THR A 159 -34.22 23.24 20.41
CA THR A 159 -34.95 22.05 20.85
C THR A 159 -35.18 22.03 22.36
N ALA A 160 -36.10 21.17 22.81
CA ALA A 160 -36.33 20.92 24.25
C ALA A 160 -35.31 19.95 24.88
N ALA A 161 -34.15 19.72 24.23
CA ALA A 161 -33.15 18.78 24.70
C ALA A 161 -32.44 19.26 25.99
N GLU A 162 -32.35 18.38 26.98
CA GLU A 162 -31.64 18.68 28.23
C GLU A 162 -30.12 18.71 28.03
N VAL A 163 -29.46 19.73 28.57
CA VAL A 163 -27.99 19.90 28.53
C VAL A 163 -27.24 18.66 29.07
N ARG A 164 -27.80 17.97 30.07
CA ARG A 164 -27.20 16.75 30.64
C ARG A 164 -27.11 15.61 29.62
N ILE A 165 -28.14 15.44 28.79
CA ILE A 165 -28.15 14.40 27.74
C ILE A 165 -27.21 14.78 26.61
N LEU A 166 -27.20 16.05 26.20
CA LEU A 166 -26.28 16.55 25.17
C LEU A 166 -24.82 16.40 25.61
N ALA A 167 -24.50 16.69 26.87
CA ALA A 167 -23.16 16.47 27.42
C ALA A 167 -22.77 14.98 27.40
N ALA A 168 -23.68 14.07 27.76
CA ALA A 168 -23.44 12.64 27.65
C ALA A 168 -23.20 12.21 26.20
N LEU A 169 -24.00 12.71 25.25
CA LEU A 169 -23.86 12.43 23.82
C LEU A 169 -22.47 12.80 23.31
N VAL A 170 -21.98 14.02 23.62
CA VAL A 170 -20.62 14.47 23.23
C VAL A 170 -19.54 13.53 23.77
N VAL A 171 -19.67 13.08 25.03
CA VAL A 171 -18.70 12.15 25.64
C VAL A 171 -18.67 10.82 24.90
N PHE A 172 -19.84 10.26 24.57
CA PHE A 172 -19.92 8.98 23.85
C PHE A 172 -19.48 9.11 22.39
N GLU A 173 -19.76 10.22 21.73
CA GLU A 173 -19.26 10.48 20.38
C GLU A 173 -17.75 10.70 20.34
N LEU A 174 -17.21 11.40 21.34
CA LEU A 174 -15.76 11.55 21.49
C LEU A 174 -15.10 10.18 21.71
N ALA A 175 -15.67 9.33 22.56
CA ALA A 175 -15.17 7.98 22.77
C ALA A 175 -15.23 7.16 21.46
N GLY A 176 -16.36 7.19 20.76
CA GLY A 176 -16.54 6.49 19.50
C GLY A 176 -15.57 6.95 18.41
N ILE A 177 -15.39 8.26 18.22
CA ILE A 177 -14.51 8.79 17.18
C ILE A 177 -13.04 8.52 17.48
N VAL A 178 -12.63 8.58 18.77
CA VAL A 178 -11.27 8.21 19.20
C VAL A 178 -11.02 6.72 18.97
N CYS A 179 -11.95 5.85 19.35
CA CYS A 179 -11.85 4.40 19.13
C CYS A 179 -11.68 4.08 17.64
N ILE A 180 -12.53 4.64 16.77
CA ILE A 180 -12.44 4.41 15.32
C ILE A 180 -11.11 4.94 14.78
N ALA A 181 -10.69 6.14 15.19
CA ALA A 181 -9.43 6.71 14.74
C ALA A 181 -8.22 5.84 15.13
N LEU A 182 -8.22 5.27 16.34
CA LEU A 182 -7.20 4.32 16.80
C LEU A 182 -7.20 3.05 15.93
N MET A 183 -8.36 2.40 15.77
CA MET A 183 -8.50 1.18 14.97
C MET A 183 -8.05 1.39 13.51
N MET A 184 -8.42 2.52 12.90
CA MET A 184 -8.06 2.83 11.52
C MET A 184 -6.57 3.11 11.35
N ASN A 185 -5.97 3.83 12.32
CA ASN A 185 -4.53 4.09 12.32
C ASN A 185 -3.73 2.80 12.52
N GLU A 186 -4.13 1.95 13.47
CA GLU A 186 -3.49 0.66 13.70
C GLU A 186 -3.56 -0.25 12.47
N SER A 187 -4.76 -0.41 11.88
CA SER A 187 -4.94 -1.18 10.64
C SER A 187 -4.08 -0.63 9.49
N SER A 188 -4.07 0.70 9.31
CA SER A 188 -3.27 1.33 8.25
C SER A 188 -1.76 1.16 8.49
N GLN A 189 -1.28 1.32 9.73
CA GLN A 189 0.12 1.08 10.09
C GLN A 189 0.52 -0.37 9.89
N LYS A 190 -0.32 -1.32 10.33
CA LYS A 190 -0.10 -2.75 10.13
C LYS A 190 0.08 -3.08 8.66
N MET A 191 -0.82 -2.59 7.80
CA MET A 191 -0.72 -2.84 6.36
C MET A 191 0.54 -2.21 5.74
N LEU A 192 0.96 -1.01 6.17
CA LEU A 192 2.21 -0.39 5.73
C LEU A 192 3.44 -1.20 6.17
N THR A 193 3.44 -1.70 7.41
CA THR A 193 4.49 -2.57 7.94
C THR A 193 4.58 -3.87 7.16
N VAL A 194 3.45 -4.53 6.88
CA VAL A 194 3.42 -5.74 6.06
C VAL A 194 4.00 -5.47 4.67
N LYS A 195 3.60 -4.40 3.99
CA LYS A 195 4.18 -4.04 2.68
C LYS A 195 5.69 -3.76 2.75
N LYS A 196 6.15 -3.12 3.82
CA LYS A 196 7.58 -2.87 4.04
C LYS A 196 8.33 -4.19 4.23
N LEU A 197 7.79 -5.10 5.04
CA LEU A 197 8.38 -6.43 5.27
C LEU A 197 8.38 -7.27 3.99
N GLU A 198 7.30 -7.27 3.23
CA GLU A 198 7.23 -7.93 1.91
C GLU A 198 8.30 -7.38 0.97
N ARG A 199 8.48 -6.05 0.89
CA ARG A 199 9.54 -5.45 0.09
C ARG A 199 10.93 -5.88 0.57
N LEU A 200 11.20 -5.79 1.88
CA LEU A 200 12.49 -6.18 2.44
C LEU A 200 12.79 -7.68 2.26
N SER A 201 11.75 -8.51 2.26
CA SER A 201 11.87 -9.96 2.01
C SER A 201 12.11 -10.30 0.55
N ARG A 202 11.79 -9.40 -0.39
CA ARG A 202 11.86 -9.66 -1.84
C ARG A 202 13.03 -8.95 -2.54
N MET A 203 13.50 -7.83 -1.99
CA MET A 203 14.46 -6.96 -2.63
C MET A 203 15.83 -7.03 -1.95
N ASP A 204 16.91 -6.95 -2.72
CA ASP A 204 18.25 -6.70 -2.20
C ASP A 204 18.39 -5.25 -1.71
N SER A 205 19.07 -5.08 -0.58
CA SER A 205 19.17 -3.79 0.12
C SER A 205 20.07 -2.76 -0.58
N LYS A 206 21.08 -3.19 -1.35
CA LYS A 206 22.01 -2.26 -2.00
C LYS A 206 21.57 -1.88 -3.40
N THR A 207 21.02 -2.83 -4.14
CA THR A 207 20.66 -2.66 -5.55
C THR A 207 19.19 -2.34 -5.76
N ASN A 208 18.33 -2.66 -4.78
CA ASN A 208 16.87 -2.62 -4.92
C ASN A 208 16.37 -3.42 -6.14
N LEU A 209 17.12 -4.45 -6.55
CA LEU A 209 16.64 -5.54 -7.42
C LEU A 209 16.01 -6.64 -6.57
N TYR A 210 15.43 -7.65 -7.19
CA TYR A 210 15.03 -8.84 -6.44
C TYR A 210 16.24 -9.51 -5.77
N ASN A 211 16.00 -10.19 -4.65
CA ASN A 211 16.96 -11.11 -4.08
C ASN A 211 16.80 -12.51 -4.69
N LEU A 212 17.79 -13.39 -4.46
CA LEU A 212 17.80 -14.73 -5.01
C LEU A 212 16.56 -15.56 -4.64
N ALA A 213 16.13 -15.52 -3.36
CA ALA A 213 14.97 -16.26 -2.91
C ALA A 213 13.69 -15.88 -3.68
N TYR A 214 13.48 -14.59 -3.95
CA TYR A 214 12.33 -14.12 -4.71
C TYR A 214 12.49 -14.38 -6.22
N PHE A 215 13.71 -14.30 -6.75
CA PHE A 215 14.02 -14.71 -8.12
C PHE A 215 13.58 -16.15 -8.38
N GLU A 216 14.06 -17.10 -7.57
CA GLU A 216 13.73 -18.52 -7.70
C GLU A 216 12.21 -18.76 -7.62
N GLN A 217 11.54 -18.10 -6.68
CA GLN A 217 10.09 -18.19 -6.56
C GLN A 217 9.39 -17.72 -7.84
N LYS A 218 9.81 -16.59 -8.41
CA LYS A 218 9.19 -16.02 -9.61
C LYS A 218 9.48 -16.88 -10.85
N VAL A 219 10.70 -17.39 -11.00
CA VAL A 219 11.07 -18.27 -12.11
C VAL A 219 10.38 -19.63 -12.02
N LYS A 220 10.23 -20.23 -10.84
CA LYS A 220 9.46 -21.47 -10.66
C LYS A 220 7.99 -21.30 -11.08
N ASN A 221 7.37 -20.17 -10.76
CA ASN A 221 6.02 -19.85 -11.22
C ASN A 221 5.95 -19.60 -12.74
N LEU A 222 7.01 -19.08 -13.35
CA LEU A 222 7.09 -18.88 -14.79
C LEU A 222 7.26 -20.21 -15.53
N ALA A 223 8.14 -21.07 -15.04
CA ALA A 223 8.39 -22.41 -15.56
C ALA A 223 7.15 -23.32 -15.52
N SER A 224 6.19 -23.07 -14.61
CA SER A 224 4.93 -23.82 -14.60
C SER A 224 3.97 -23.42 -15.73
N HIS A 225 4.21 -22.30 -16.42
CA HIS A 225 3.37 -21.76 -17.50
C HIS A 225 4.07 -21.74 -18.85
N ASN A 226 5.40 -21.63 -18.87
CA ASN A 226 6.24 -21.57 -20.07
C ASN A 226 7.22 -22.76 -20.11
N GLU A 227 7.30 -23.41 -21.27
CA GLU A 227 8.16 -24.59 -21.48
C GLU A 227 9.62 -24.25 -21.81
N SER A 228 9.94 -22.99 -22.10
CA SER A 228 11.31 -22.55 -22.37
C SER A 228 11.62 -21.15 -21.82
N TYR A 229 12.77 -21.03 -21.17
CA TYR A 229 13.35 -19.79 -20.68
C TYR A 229 14.88 -19.91 -20.68
N VAL A 230 15.58 -18.78 -20.60
CA VAL A 230 17.05 -18.76 -20.56
C VAL A 230 17.51 -18.11 -19.27
N ILE A 231 18.40 -18.78 -18.54
CA ILE A 231 19.09 -18.21 -17.38
C ILE A 231 20.38 -17.55 -17.86
N ALA A 232 20.65 -16.35 -17.37
CA ALA A 232 21.94 -15.70 -17.54
C ALA A 232 22.49 -15.30 -16.18
N MET A 233 23.77 -15.59 -15.96
CA MET A 233 24.51 -15.12 -14.81
C MET A 233 25.59 -14.16 -15.28
N PHE A 234 25.77 -13.06 -14.58
CA PHE A 234 26.88 -12.17 -14.86
C PHE A 234 27.55 -11.68 -13.59
N ASP A 235 28.80 -11.28 -13.75
CA ASP A 235 29.64 -10.78 -12.69
C ASP A 235 30.49 -9.61 -13.22
N ILE A 236 30.79 -8.66 -12.33
CA ILE A 236 31.56 -7.46 -12.63
C ILE A 236 33.05 -7.79 -12.64
N ASP A 237 33.68 -7.61 -13.81
CA ASP A 237 35.07 -7.94 -14.01
C ASP A 237 35.98 -7.11 -13.09
N TYR A 238 36.87 -7.79 -12.37
CA TYR A 238 37.85 -7.18 -11.45
C TYR A 238 37.23 -6.33 -10.32
N PHE A 239 35.98 -6.57 -9.93
CA PHE A 239 35.30 -5.75 -8.92
C PHE A 239 35.96 -5.74 -7.54
N LYS A 240 36.58 -6.86 -7.13
CA LYS A 240 37.41 -6.89 -5.92
C LYS A 240 38.55 -5.86 -5.99
N GLN A 241 39.29 -5.80 -7.10
CA GLN A 241 40.38 -4.83 -7.29
C GLN A 241 39.85 -3.39 -7.27
N PHE A 242 38.68 -3.15 -7.87
CA PHE A 242 38.02 -1.85 -7.79
C PHE A 242 37.71 -1.46 -6.34
N ASN A 243 37.10 -2.37 -5.56
CA ASN A 243 36.81 -2.13 -4.14
C ASN A 243 38.08 -1.92 -3.30
N ASP A 244 39.13 -2.69 -3.54
CA ASP A 244 40.40 -2.57 -2.82
C ASP A 244 41.07 -1.20 -3.12
N THR A 245 40.82 -0.63 -4.29
CA THR A 245 41.38 0.67 -4.72
C THR A 245 40.55 1.86 -4.24
N HIS A 246 39.23 1.78 -4.34
CA HIS A 246 38.31 2.94 -4.15
C HIS A 246 37.41 2.82 -2.92
N GLY A 247 37.46 1.68 -2.23
CA GLY A 247 36.64 1.37 -1.07
C GLY A 247 35.23 0.87 -1.43
N HIS A 248 34.61 0.15 -0.49
CA HIS A 248 33.26 -0.40 -0.65
C HIS A 248 32.16 0.63 -1.01
N PRO A 249 32.15 1.88 -0.51
CA PRO A 249 31.14 2.85 -0.92
C PRO A 249 31.16 3.14 -2.43
N ALA A 250 32.34 3.15 -3.07
CA ALA A 250 32.46 3.33 -4.51
C ALA A 250 31.92 2.09 -5.25
N GLY A 251 32.24 0.88 -4.76
CA GLY A 251 31.69 -0.35 -5.33
C GLY A 251 30.17 -0.42 -5.22
N ASP A 252 29.60 0.01 -4.09
CA ASP A 252 28.14 0.08 -3.91
C ASP A 252 27.48 1.01 -4.94
N ALA A 253 28.13 2.11 -5.33
CA ALA A 253 27.66 2.99 -6.40
C ALA A 253 27.70 2.33 -7.79
N VAL A 254 28.72 1.52 -8.07
CA VAL A 254 28.80 0.71 -9.30
C VAL A 254 27.63 -0.30 -9.35
N LEU A 255 27.40 -1.04 -8.26
CA LEU A 255 26.29 -2.00 -8.16
C LEU A 255 24.93 -1.32 -8.39
N GLN A 256 24.70 -0.15 -7.79
CA GLN A 256 23.48 0.63 -7.99
C GLN A 256 23.31 1.09 -9.44
N THR A 257 24.39 1.50 -10.09
CA THR A 257 24.37 1.94 -11.49
C THR A 257 24.04 0.79 -12.42
N ILE A 258 24.66 -0.37 -12.25
CA ILE A 258 24.34 -1.58 -13.02
C ILE A 258 22.89 -2.01 -12.82
N SER A 259 22.38 -1.91 -11.58
CA SER A 259 20.99 -2.23 -11.27
C SER A 259 19.99 -1.30 -11.96
N ARG A 260 20.35 -0.03 -12.13
CA ARG A 260 19.59 0.93 -12.93
C ARG A 260 19.62 0.57 -14.42
N ILE A 261 20.78 0.23 -14.97
CA ILE A 261 20.92 -0.23 -16.36
C ILE A 261 20.00 -1.44 -16.61
N LEU A 262 20.00 -2.43 -15.72
CA LEU A 262 19.10 -3.58 -15.80
C LEU A 262 17.62 -3.15 -15.81
N SER A 263 17.23 -2.30 -14.87
CA SER A 263 15.84 -1.85 -14.73
C SER A 263 15.34 -1.05 -15.93
N GLU A 264 16.23 -0.32 -16.62
CA GLU A 264 15.90 0.50 -17.79
C GLU A 264 15.86 -0.31 -19.11
N ASN A 265 16.54 -1.46 -19.18
CA ASN A 265 16.74 -2.20 -20.43
C ASN A 265 16.04 -3.57 -20.49
N MET A 266 15.60 -4.11 -19.36
CA MET A 266 14.88 -5.38 -19.29
C MET A 266 13.39 -5.21 -19.46
N ARG A 267 12.72 -6.22 -20.04
CA ARG A 267 11.26 -6.21 -20.19
C ARG A 267 10.60 -6.46 -18.84
N LYS A 268 9.31 -6.17 -18.76
CA LYS A 268 8.51 -6.39 -17.55
C LYS A 268 8.35 -7.88 -17.20
N GLU A 269 8.35 -8.74 -18.22
CA GLU A 269 8.21 -10.19 -18.07
C GLU A 269 9.53 -10.84 -17.61
N ASP A 270 10.67 -10.27 -17.99
CA ASP A 270 11.99 -10.73 -17.55
C ASP A 270 12.11 -10.65 -16.02
N VAL A 271 12.84 -11.59 -15.44
CA VAL A 271 13.14 -11.61 -14.01
C VAL A 271 14.62 -11.38 -13.83
N TYR A 272 15.00 -10.42 -12.98
CA TYR A 272 16.40 -10.14 -12.70
C TYR A 272 16.59 -9.83 -11.23
N ALA A 273 17.70 -10.30 -10.68
CA ALA A 273 18.00 -10.26 -9.26
C ALA A 273 19.50 -10.13 -9.01
N ARG A 274 19.83 -9.72 -7.80
CA ARG A 274 21.19 -9.87 -7.29
C ARG A 274 21.35 -11.28 -6.73
N TYR A 275 22.32 -12.01 -7.28
CA TYR A 275 22.64 -13.38 -6.87
C TYR A 275 23.56 -13.36 -5.64
N GLY A 276 24.62 -12.56 -5.69
CA GLY A 276 25.69 -12.54 -4.70
C GLY A 276 26.31 -11.17 -4.49
N GLY A 277 27.59 -11.15 -4.10
CA GLY A 277 28.34 -9.92 -3.81
C GLY A 277 28.44 -8.98 -5.01
N GLU A 278 28.95 -9.49 -6.13
CA GLU A 278 29.10 -8.77 -7.41
C GLU A 278 28.39 -9.47 -8.56
N GLU A 279 27.59 -10.50 -8.23
CA GLU A 279 26.94 -11.40 -9.16
C GLU A 279 25.45 -11.09 -9.28
N PHE A 280 24.96 -11.20 -10.51
CA PHE A 280 23.57 -10.96 -10.88
C PHE A 280 23.05 -12.14 -11.69
N ILE A 281 21.75 -12.36 -11.58
CA ILE A 281 21.06 -13.44 -12.29
C ILE A 281 19.84 -12.88 -13.02
N LEU A 282 19.64 -13.35 -14.24
CA LEU A 282 18.50 -13.03 -15.09
C LEU A 282 17.81 -14.31 -15.56
N CYS A 283 16.52 -14.20 -15.78
CA CYS A 283 15.69 -15.15 -16.50
C CYS A 283 14.98 -14.38 -17.62
N PHE A 284 15.38 -14.66 -18.85
CA PHE A 284 14.70 -14.17 -20.03
C PHE A 284 13.54 -15.11 -20.34
N SER A 285 12.33 -14.57 -20.29
CA SER A 285 11.10 -15.31 -20.60
C SER A 285 10.68 -15.09 -22.06
N ASP A 286 9.90 -16.02 -22.61
CA ASP A 286 9.33 -15.91 -23.96
C ASP A 286 10.41 -15.67 -25.03
N VAL A 287 11.57 -16.31 -24.87
CA VAL A 287 12.66 -16.26 -25.85
C VAL A 287 12.61 -17.52 -26.70
N GLU A 288 12.65 -17.35 -28.02
CA GLU A 288 12.54 -18.45 -28.98
C GLU A 288 13.79 -19.33 -29.03
N SER A 289 14.96 -18.79 -28.68
CA SER A 289 16.22 -19.51 -28.73
C SER A 289 17.30 -18.91 -27.81
N LEU A 290 18.33 -19.71 -27.56
CA LEU A 290 19.50 -19.32 -26.77
C LEU A 290 20.32 -18.21 -27.46
N GLU A 291 20.37 -18.21 -28.79
CA GLU A 291 21.03 -17.16 -29.58
C GLU A 291 20.34 -15.81 -29.40
N MET A 292 19.00 -15.77 -29.35
CA MET A 292 18.27 -14.54 -29.11
C MET A 292 18.52 -14.00 -27.69
N ALA A 293 18.61 -14.88 -26.70
CA ALA A 293 19.01 -14.50 -25.35
C ALA A 293 20.46 -13.98 -25.30
N ALA A 294 21.38 -14.59 -26.06
CA ALA A 294 22.76 -14.12 -26.17
C ALA A 294 22.85 -12.72 -26.79
N VAL A 295 22.00 -12.38 -27.77
CA VAL A 295 21.92 -11.01 -28.32
C VAL A 295 21.46 -10.00 -27.26
N ILE A 296 20.50 -10.37 -26.41
CA ILE A 296 20.04 -9.51 -25.31
C ILE A 296 21.15 -9.31 -24.27
N ALA A 297 21.86 -10.39 -23.92
CA ALA A 297 23.00 -10.36 -23.01
C ALA A 297 24.15 -9.50 -23.56
N GLU A 298 24.48 -9.62 -24.85
CA GLU A 298 25.55 -8.85 -25.47
C GLU A 298 25.22 -7.35 -25.45
N ARG A 299 23.97 -6.98 -25.74
CA ARG A 299 23.52 -5.58 -25.62
C ARG A 299 23.66 -5.06 -24.19
N LEU A 300 23.33 -5.87 -23.19
CA LEU A 300 23.52 -5.49 -21.78
C LEU A 300 25.00 -5.29 -21.45
N ARG A 301 25.86 -6.20 -21.92
CA ARG A 301 27.32 -6.10 -21.77
C ARG A 301 27.87 -4.80 -22.37
N GLU A 302 27.52 -4.51 -23.61
CA GLU A 302 27.92 -3.27 -24.31
C GLU A 302 27.44 -2.01 -23.58
N GLN A 303 26.22 -2.04 -23.02
CA GLN A 303 25.68 -0.91 -22.25
C GLN A 303 26.46 -0.66 -20.96
N VAL A 304 26.88 -1.72 -20.27
CA VAL A 304 27.71 -1.58 -19.07
C VAL A 304 29.12 -1.08 -19.46
N GLU A 305 29.72 -1.63 -20.51
CA GLU A 305 31.03 -1.17 -21.00
C GLU A 305 31.03 0.29 -21.49
N ALA A 306 29.90 0.75 -22.02
CA ALA A 306 29.72 2.14 -22.46
C ALA A 306 29.41 3.10 -21.30
N GLN A 307 28.96 2.60 -20.15
CA GLN A 307 28.68 3.42 -18.97
C GLN A 307 30.01 3.88 -18.36
N VAL A 308 30.12 5.19 -18.14
CA VAL A 308 31.27 5.75 -17.42
C VAL A 308 31.05 5.59 -15.92
N PHE A 309 32.01 4.99 -15.23
CA PHE A 309 32.00 4.83 -13.77
C PHE A 309 33.13 5.61 -13.13
N ASP A 310 32.84 6.26 -12.00
CA ASP A 310 33.86 6.96 -11.23
C ASP A 310 34.95 5.99 -10.75
N GLY A 311 36.20 6.26 -11.10
CA GLY A 311 37.35 5.41 -10.73
C GLY A 311 37.66 4.26 -11.69
N GLU A 312 36.90 4.06 -12.78
CA GLU A 312 37.11 2.92 -13.70
C GLU A 312 38.48 2.90 -14.40
N ARG A 313 39.13 4.06 -14.54
CA ARG A 313 40.44 4.19 -15.20
C ARG A 313 41.56 3.39 -14.53
N THR A 314 41.35 2.93 -13.29
CA THR A 314 42.31 2.08 -12.58
C THR A 314 42.16 0.59 -12.88
N GLN A 315 41.16 0.21 -13.68
CA GLN A 315 40.96 -1.17 -14.13
C GLN A 315 41.94 -1.53 -15.26
N PRO A 316 42.24 -2.83 -15.49
CA PRO A 316 43.21 -3.28 -16.49
C PRO A 316 43.05 -2.68 -17.89
N ASP A 317 41.80 -2.52 -18.35
CA ASP A 317 41.47 -1.93 -19.66
C ASP A 317 40.91 -0.50 -19.56
N GLY A 318 41.05 0.12 -18.38
CA GLY A 318 40.58 1.47 -18.09
C GLY A 318 39.05 1.61 -18.07
N ARG A 319 38.32 0.49 -18.02
CA ARG A 319 36.85 0.41 -17.97
C ARG A 319 36.39 -0.65 -16.99
N LEU A 320 35.19 -0.46 -16.43
CA LEU A 320 34.47 -1.51 -15.73
C LEU A 320 33.58 -2.26 -16.72
N THR A 321 33.71 -3.59 -16.76
CA THR A 321 32.98 -4.47 -17.68
C THR A 321 32.29 -5.58 -16.92
N ILE A 322 31.44 -6.33 -17.61
CA ILE A 322 30.83 -7.55 -17.09
C ILE A 322 31.10 -8.72 -18.03
N SER A 323 31.25 -9.90 -17.45
CA SER A 323 31.23 -11.17 -18.17
C SER A 323 29.90 -11.86 -17.92
N ILE A 324 29.33 -12.52 -18.94
CA ILE A 324 28.00 -13.13 -18.86
C ILE A 324 28.07 -14.59 -19.32
N GLY A 325 27.48 -15.51 -18.56
CA GLY A 325 27.23 -16.89 -18.95
C GLY A 325 25.74 -17.14 -19.12
N LEU A 326 25.34 -17.86 -20.18
CA LEU A 326 23.95 -18.24 -20.44
C LEU A 326 23.75 -19.75 -20.42
N SER A 327 22.55 -20.14 -20.03
CA SER A 327 22.09 -21.53 -20.08
C SER A 327 20.62 -21.58 -20.48
N GLY A 328 20.34 -22.27 -21.60
CA GLY A 328 18.98 -22.52 -22.04
C GLY A 328 18.30 -23.58 -21.19
N VAL A 329 17.04 -23.34 -20.83
CA VAL A 329 16.16 -24.34 -20.25
C VAL A 329 15.20 -24.82 -21.34
N ILE A 330 15.44 -26.04 -21.77
CA ILE A 330 14.62 -26.77 -22.74
C ILE A 330 14.23 -28.09 -22.08
N ASN A 331 12.94 -28.39 -22.07
CA ASN A 331 12.32 -29.68 -21.70
C ASN A 331 13.03 -30.49 -20.59
N GLY A 332 12.55 -30.33 -19.34
CA GLY A 332 12.88 -31.21 -18.22
C GLY A 332 14.10 -30.80 -17.39
N LYS A 333 14.88 -29.81 -17.85
CA LYS A 333 15.97 -29.22 -17.07
C LYS A 333 15.44 -28.36 -15.92
N THR A 334 16.00 -28.56 -14.73
CA THR A 334 15.64 -27.81 -13.53
C THR A 334 16.28 -26.43 -13.52
N LEU A 335 15.72 -25.52 -12.71
CA LEU A 335 16.31 -24.18 -12.52
C LEU A 335 17.74 -24.27 -11.97
N ASP A 336 17.99 -25.18 -11.03
CA ASP A 336 19.29 -25.32 -10.37
C ASP A 336 20.37 -25.80 -11.37
N GLU A 337 20.03 -26.76 -12.24
CA GLU A 337 20.92 -27.19 -13.34
C GLU A 337 21.19 -26.07 -14.34
N ALA A 338 20.19 -25.22 -14.63
CA ALA A 338 20.36 -24.08 -15.51
C ALA A 338 21.28 -23.01 -14.92
N ILE A 339 21.16 -22.74 -13.62
CA ILE A 339 22.03 -21.82 -12.88
C ILE A 339 23.47 -22.35 -12.91
N GLU A 340 23.69 -23.62 -12.60
CA GLU A 340 25.01 -24.24 -12.60
C GLU A 340 25.68 -24.17 -13.97
N GLU A 341 24.96 -24.46 -15.05
CA GLU A 341 25.52 -24.34 -16.41
C GLU A 341 25.82 -22.89 -16.80
N ALA A 342 24.97 -21.93 -16.40
CA ALA A 342 25.22 -20.51 -16.63
C ALA A 342 26.46 -20.01 -15.87
N ASP A 343 26.67 -20.49 -14.64
CA ASP A 343 27.89 -20.19 -13.87
C ASP A 343 29.14 -20.77 -14.54
N GLN A 344 29.07 -22.00 -15.03
CA GLN A 344 30.17 -22.61 -15.79
C GLN A 344 30.46 -21.84 -17.09
N ALA A 345 29.43 -21.35 -17.79
CA ALA A 345 29.60 -20.48 -18.95
C ALA A 345 30.25 -19.14 -18.55
N LEU A 346 29.81 -18.54 -17.45
CA LEU A 346 30.39 -17.30 -16.92
C LEU A 346 31.88 -17.48 -16.56
N TYR A 347 32.23 -18.62 -15.95
CA TYR A 347 33.61 -18.99 -15.69
C TYR A 347 34.43 -19.06 -16.98
N ARG A 348 33.89 -19.70 -18.05
CA ARG A 348 34.54 -19.71 -19.37
C ARG A 348 34.76 -18.31 -19.91
N ALA A 349 33.77 -17.43 -19.84
CA ALA A 349 33.90 -16.02 -20.26
C ALA A 349 35.02 -15.29 -19.49
N LYS A 350 35.10 -15.46 -18.17
CA LYS A 350 36.16 -14.85 -17.35
C LYS A 350 37.56 -15.37 -17.72
N HIS A 351 37.68 -16.65 -18.06
CA HIS A 351 38.95 -17.26 -18.43
C HIS A 351 39.39 -16.97 -19.88
N ALA A 352 38.44 -16.74 -20.77
CA ALA A 352 38.70 -16.41 -22.18
C ALA A 352 38.99 -14.91 -22.41
N GLY A 353 39.22 -14.13 -21.36
CA GLY A 353 39.60 -12.71 -21.47
C GLY A 353 38.60 -11.70 -20.90
N ARG A 354 37.52 -12.15 -20.24
CA ARG A 354 36.47 -11.31 -19.66
C ARG A 354 35.72 -10.46 -20.70
N ASN A 355 34.84 -9.56 -20.25
CA ASN A 355 34.09 -8.64 -21.09
C ASN A 355 33.44 -9.33 -22.31
N GLN A 356 32.80 -10.47 -22.09
CA GLN A 356 32.19 -11.26 -23.14
C GLN A 356 31.02 -12.10 -22.65
N VAL A 357 30.24 -12.57 -23.61
CA VAL A 357 29.15 -13.51 -23.41
C VAL A 357 29.61 -14.93 -23.79
N ALA A 358 29.34 -15.89 -22.92
CA ALA A 358 29.56 -17.31 -23.17
C ALA A 358 28.27 -18.11 -22.96
N VAL A 359 28.19 -19.24 -23.66
CA VAL A 359 27.08 -20.21 -23.59
C VAL A 359 27.65 -21.56 -23.15
#